data_AF-A0A929C693-F1
#
_entry.id   AF-A0A929C693-F1
#
_cell.length_a   1.000
_cell.length_b   1.000
_cell.length_c   1.000
_cell.angle_alpha   90.00
_cell.angle_beta   90.00
_cell.angle_gamma   90.00
#
_symmetry.space_group_name_H-M   'P 1'
#
loop_
_entity.id
_entity.type
_entity.pdbx_description
1 polymer ?
#
loop_
_entity_poly.entity_id
_entity_poly.type
_entity_poly.pdbx_seq_one_letter_code
_entity_poly.pdbx_strand_id
1 'polypeptide(L)'
;MKTKEIFFQKAVESIIFNKHLRPVAVRQLDNYMLNKFSKNNDLTSYEERMSRYSFYSSILNIAKMNLDKGYYSKTGTKKLIRSLSGGKLVTKAEDKIGDIQIEYKIKYGEYPPGFIVLAPSQRCNLQCTGCYAGSTNRTVSTLPYSVVDRIIGDVHDVFGRKFVVITGGEPFIYKSDGKTLLDIFEKYNDVFFLVYTNGTLITPSIAQRLSELGNVTPAISVEGYEQETDERRGKGVYNKIMKAMENLRKAGVPFGISVTATSKNYELLLTEEFYDYYFEEMGVSYMWQFQLMPIGRGKETFDLVVSPEKRVALYKVWKKVLTEKKYPMADFWNSGVISNGCIAYGRHNGYIYIDWNGNITPCAFVPYYVDNVYDLYKQGKNLGDAVQSRFMKNGRKWQQDHEKTRKNHLMPCSIRDHYKNFRENIITGDAKPEDKQAAEAFKDAIYFQTMVNYDEELTKLTENINEHEYSDLLQEIEI
;
A
#
# COMPACT_ATOMS: atom_id res chain seq x y z
N MET A 1 30.95 -2.91 -18.74
CA MET A 1 29.74 -2.43 -18.03
C MET A 1 29.69 -2.92 -16.58
N LYS A 2 29.67 -4.24 -16.30
CA LYS A 2 29.59 -4.81 -14.93
C LYS A 2 30.59 -4.24 -13.91
N THR A 3 31.85 -3.99 -14.28
CA THR A 3 32.86 -3.45 -13.35
C THR A 3 32.60 -2.00 -12.93
N LYS A 4 32.04 -1.16 -13.84
CA LYS A 4 31.66 0.23 -13.54
C LYS A 4 30.42 0.28 -12.64
N GLU A 5 29.46 -0.60 -12.86
CA GLU A 5 28.25 -0.73 -12.01
C GLU A 5 28.61 -1.16 -10.59
N ILE A 6 29.51 -2.15 -10.44
CA ILE A 6 30.00 -2.60 -9.12
C ILE A 6 30.75 -1.47 -8.40
N PHE A 7 31.58 -0.70 -9.11
CA PHE A 7 32.31 0.42 -8.52
C PHE A 7 31.35 1.54 -8.07
N PHE A 8 30.39 1.91 -8.92
CA PHE A 8 29.36 2.90 -8.60
C PHE A 8 28.50 2.48 -7.41
N GLN A 9 28.03 1.23 -7.38
CA GLN A 9 27.28 0.70 -6.25
C GLN A 9 28.09 0.76 -4.95
N LYS A 10 29.36 0.34 -4.97
CA LYS A 10 30.25 0.44 -3.80
C LYS A 10 30.46 1.89 -3.37
N ALA A 11 30.53 2.84 -4.30
CA ALA A 11 30.63 4.26 -3.98
C ALA A 11 29.35 4.78 -3.30
N VAL A 12 28.18 4.50 -3.88
CA VAL A 12 26.87 4.86 -3.28
C VAL A 12 26.72 4.25 -1.89
N GLU A 13 27.03 2.96 -1.72
CA GLU A 13 26.99 2.31 -0.42
C GLU A 13 27.97 2.97 0.58
N SER A 14 29.19 3.29 0.15
CA SER A 14 30.19 3.95 1.01
C SER A 14 29.72 5.33 1.48
N ILE A 15 29.02 6.07 0.61
CA ILE A 15 28.43 7.37 0.93
C ILE A 15 27.26 7.22 1.91
N ILE A 16 26.33 6.29 1.66
CA ILE A 16 25.13 6.07 2.50
C ILE A 16 25.51 5.63 3.92
N PHE A 17 26.52 4.75 4.06
CA PHE A 17 26.93 4.24 5.37
C PHE A 17 28.01 5.09 6.07
N ASN A 18 28.48 6.17 5.46
CA ASN A 18 29.38 7.12 6.12
C ASN A 18 28.57 8.25 6.77
N LYS A 19 28.63 8.35 8.11
CA LYS A 19 27.88 9.34 8.90
C LYS A 19 28.20 10.81 8.52
N HIS A 20 29.39 11.09 7.99
CA HIS A 20 29.80 12.43 7.58
C HIS A 20 29.39 12.77 6.14
N LEU A 21 29.36 11.78 5.24
CA LEU A 21 28.97 11.99 3.83
C LEU A 21 27.46 11.89 3.60
N ARG A 22 26.77 11.07 4.39
CA ARG A 22 25.32 10.83 4.29
C ARG A 22 24.50 12.12 4.28
N PRO A 23 24.70 13.12 5.16
CA PRO A 23 23.91 14.35 5.14
C PRO A 23 24.05 15.14 3.83
N VAL A 24 25.25 15.16 3.25
CA VAL A 24 25.53 15.85 1.98
C VAL A 24 24.83 15.13 0.82
N ALA A 25 24.96 13.81 0.77
CA ALA A 25 24.34 13.00 -0.28
C ALA A 25 22.81 13.06 -0.25
N VAL A 26 22.20 12.98 0.94
CA VAL A 26 20.76 13.12 1.11
C VAL A 26 20.29 14.51 0.65
N ARG A 27 21.02 15.57 1.01
CA ARG A 27 20.69 16.93 0.55
C ARG A 27 20.78 17.09 -0.97
N GLN A 28 21.80 16.50 -1.60
CA GLN A 28 21.94 16.55 -3.07
C GLN A 28 20.80 15.81 -3.77
N LEU A 29 20.41 14.63 -3.26
CA LEU A 29 19.30 13.87 -3.80
C LEU A 29 17.95 14.59 -3.60
N ASP A 30 17.74 15.18 -2.43
CA ASP A 30 16.55 15.98 -2.12
C ASP A 30 16.41 17.18 -3.07
N ASN A 31 17.50 17.95 -3.27
CA ASN A 31 17.55 19.06 -4.23
C ASN A 31 17.30 18.60 -5.68
N TYR A 32 17.82 17.43 -6.06
CA TYR A 32 17.56 16.86 -7.39
C TYR A 32 16.07 16.52 -7.56
N MET A 33 15.45 15.87 -6.57
CA MET A 33 14.02 15.57 -6.60
C MET A 33 13.16 16.84 -6.62
N LEU A 34 13.50 17.83 -5.80
CA LEU A 34 12.81 19.13 -5.77
C LEU A 34 12.80 19.76 -7.17
N ASN A 35 13.96 19.88 -7.80
CA ASN A 35 14.08 20.41 -9.16
C ASN A 35 13.31 19.60 -10.19
N LYS A 36 13.31 18.26 -10.06
CA LYS A 36 12.58 17.38 -10.97
C LYS A 36 11.07 17.56 -10.85
N PHE A 37 10.53 17.62 -9.64
CA PHE A 37 9.09 17.77 -9.42
C PHE A 37 8.60 19.19 -9.69
N SER A 38 9.38 20.23 -9.36
CA SER A 38 8.97 21.61 -9.59
C SER A 38 8.87 21.97 -11.07
N LYS A 39 9.80 21.47 -11.89
CA LYS A 39 9.92 21.78 -13.33
C LYS A 39 9.22 20.78 -14.26
N ASN A 40 8.51 19.79 -13.73
CA ASN A 40 7.84 18.80 -14.58
C ASN A 40 6.59 19.42 -15.23
N ASN A 41 6.56 19.44 -16.57
CA ASN A 41 5.49 20.05 -17.37
C ASN A 41 4.35 19.06 -17.69
N ASP A 42 4.12 18.06 -16.83
CA ASP A 42 2.97 17.16 -16.96
C ASP A 42 1.66 17.92 -16.61
N LEU A 43 0.51 17.35 -16.99
CA LEU A 43 -0.85 17.86 -16.74
C LEU A 43 -1.29 17.86 -15.26
N THR A 44 -0.35 18.01 -14.32
CA THR A 44 -0.55 17.97 -12.87
C THR A 44 -0.29 19.34 -12.27
N SER A 45 -1.08 19.79 -11.29
CA SER A 45 -0.88 21.09 -10.66
C SER A 45 0.44 21.17 -9.89
N TYR A 46 0.92 22.39 -9.60
CA TYR A 46 2.16 22.58 -8.83
C TYR A 46 2.07 21.91 -7.45
N GLU A 47 0.94 22.09 -6.76
CA GLU A 47 0.67 21.54 -5.44
C GLU A 47 0.67 20.01 -5.46
N GLU A 48 0.14 19.39 -6.51
CA GLU A 48 0.21 17.93 -6.68
C GLU A 48 1.65 17.45 -6.82
N ARG A 49 2.46 18.12 -7.66
CA ARG A 49 3.87 17.78 -7.84
C ARG A 49 4.65 17.96 -6.53
N MET A 50 4.37 19.02 -5.79
CA MET A 50 4.98 19.30 -4.49
C MET A 50 4.53 18.33 -3.39
N SER A 51 3.28 17.84 -3.43
CA SER A 51 2.80 16.77 -2.54
C SER A 51 3.58 15.48 -2.77
N ARG A 52 3.81 15.10 -4.03
CA ARG A 52 4.65 13.93 -4.39
C ARG A 52 6.09 14.11 -3.94
N TYR A 53 6.68 15.27 -4.22
CA TYR A 53 8.02 15.60 -3.74
C TYR A 53 8.12 15.44 -2.21
N SER A 54 7.17 16.00 -1.47
CA SER A 54 7.17 15.96 0.00
C SER A 54 7.14 14.52 0.52
N PHE A 55 6.34 13.66 -0.10
CA PHE A 55 6.35 12.22 0.20
C PHE A 55 7.71 11.57 -0.03
N TYR A 56 8.34 11.74 -1.20
CA TYR A 56 9.65 11.16 -1.45
C TYR A 56 10.76 11.76 -0.56
N SER A 57 10.71 13.07 -0.30
CA SER A 57 11.62 13.76 0.62
C SER A 57 11.51 13.22 2.05
N SER A 58 10.28 12.98 2.52
CA SER A 58 10.04 12.38 3.84
C SER A 58 10.62 10.98 4.00
N ILE A 59 10.58 10.15 2.94
CA ILE A 59 11.23 8.83 2.92
C ILE A 59 12.74 8.97 3.10
N LEU A 60 13.37 9.91 2.38
CA LEU A 60 14.82 10.15 2.53
C LEU A 60 15.17 10.66 3.92
N ASN A 61 14.35 11.55 4.48
CA ASN A 61 14.54 12.11 5.81
C ASN A 61 14.52 11.00 6.88
N ILE A 62 13.49 10.16 6.88
CA ILE A 62 13.36 9.05 7.83
C ILE A 62 14.42 7.98 7.61
N ALA A 63 14.75 7.65 6.36
CA ALA A 63 15.83 6.71 6.08
C ALA A 63 17.16 7.20 6.64
N LYS A 64 17.49 8.48 6.46
CA LYS A 64 18.67 9.11 7.07
C LYS A 64 18.61 9.03 8.59
N MET A 65 17.50 9.42 9.21
CA MET A 65 17.34 9.43 10.67
C MET A 65 17.55 8.04 11.27
N ASN A 66 16.92 7.01 10.70
CA ASN A 66 17.05 5.64 11.20
C ASN A 66 18.45 5.05 10.95
N LEU A 67 19.14 5.45 9.87
CA LEU A 67 20.56 5.13 9.67
C LEU A 67 21.47 5.85 10.67
N ASP A 68 21.15 7.09 11.06
CA ASP A 68 21.91 7.85 12.06
C ASP A 68 21.74 7.25 13.47
N LYS A 69 20.54 6.76 13.79
CA LYS A 69 20.21 6.05 15.03
C LYS A 69 20.73 4.60 15.07
N GLY A 70 21.22 4.07 13.96
CA GLY A 70 21.70 2.70 13.85
C GLY A 70 20.60 1.64 13.83
N TYR A 71 19.36 2.03 13.51
CA TYR A 71 18.19 1.14 13.47
C TYR A 71 18.12 0.28 12.22
N TYR A 72 18.90 0.62 11.18
CA TYR A 72 18.99 -0.19 9.96
C TYR A 72 20.31 -0.93 9.89
N SER A 73 20.25 -2.23 9.59
CA SER A 73 21.45 -3.03 9.37
C SER A 73 22.09 -2.67 8.03
N LYS A 74 23.42 -2.62 7.99
CA LYS A 74 24.18 -2.37 6.74
C LYS A 74 23.84 -3.39 5.67
N THR A 75 23.76 -4.67 6.04
CA THR A 75 23.46 -5.77 5.12
C THR A 75 22.02 -5.69 4.60
N GLY A 76 21.04 -5.49 5.49
CA GLY A 76 19.63 -5.36 5.12
C GLY A 76 19.38 -4.15 4.24
N THR A 77 19.93 -2.98 4.58
CA THR A 77 19.78 -1.76 3.76
C THR A 77 20.38 -1.92 2.37
N LYS A 78 21.53 -2.59 2.20
CA LYS A 78 22.10 -2.86 0.88
C LYS A 78 21.19 -3.73 0.02
N LYS A 79 20.64 -4.79 0.60
CA LYS A 79 19.70 -5.69 -0.10
C LYS A 79 18.39 -4.98 -0.44
N LEU A 80 17.89 -4.14 0.46
CA LEU A 80 16.72 -3.32 0.22
C LEU A 80 16.94 -2.36 -0.96
N ILE A 81 18.05 -1.61 -0.95
CA ILE A 81 18.42 -0.70 -2.05
C ILE A 81 18.55 -1.47 -3.36
N ARG A 82 19.17 -2.66 -3.34
CA ARG A 82 19.28 -3.51 -4.53
C ARG A 82 17.91 -3.95 -5.04
N SER A 83 17.00 -4.35 -4.16
CA SER A 83 15.65 -4.78 -4.53
C SER A 83 14.84 -3.62 -5.13
N LEU A 84 14.89 -2.44 -4.49
CA LEU A 84 14.19 -1.23 -4.94
C LEU A 84 14.77 -0.65 -6.25
N SER A 85 16.07 -0.75 -6.47
CA SER A 85 16.73 -0.30 -7.70
C SER A 85 16.71 -1.36 -8.82
N GLY A 86 16.10 -2.53 -8.60
CA GLY A 86 16.15 -3.65 -9.53
C GLY A 86 17.57 -4.13 -9.84
N GLY A 87 18.53 -3.87 -8.93
CA GLY A 87 19.96 -4.13 -9.10
C GLY A 87 20.71 -3.18 -10.03
N LYS A 88 20.09 -2.07 -10.48
CA LYS A 88 20.70 -1.09 -11.39
C LYS A 88 20.65 0.31 -10.78
N LEU A 89 21.68 0.67 -10.03
CA LEU A 89 21.69 1.97 -9.32
C LEU A 89 22.05 3.17 -10.21
N VAL A 90 22.78 3.03 -11.32
CA VAL A 90 22.88 4.05 -12.38
C VAL A 90 23.35 3.37 -13.66
N THR A 91 22.51 3.39 -14.70
CA THR A 91 22.75 3.79 -16.10
C THR A 91 21.60 3.21 -16.93
N LYS A 92 20.79 4.11 -17.51
CA LYS A 92 19.64 3.81 -18.38
C LYS A 92 18.51 3.01 -17.73
N ALA A 93 17.76 3.68 -16.85
CA ALA A 93 16.45 3.20 -16.39
C ALA A 93 15.42 3.11 -17.55
N GLU A 94 15.75 3.66 -18.72
CA GLU A 94 14.89 3.66 -19.92
C GLU A 94 15.08 2.41 -20.81
N ASP A 95 16.20 1.68 -20.74
CA ASP A 95 16.48 0.56 -21.65
C ASP A 95 15.74 -0.75 -21.27
N LYS A 96 15.01 -0.77 -20.13
CA LYS A 96 14.15 -1.89 -19.70
C LYS A 96 12.90 -1.39 -18.94
N ILE A 97 12.04 -0.62 -19.59
CA ILE A 97 10.63 -1.03 -19.56
C ILE A 97 10.66 -2.41 -20.23
N GLY A 98 10.90 -3.45 -19.41
CA GLY A 98 11.57 -4.68 -19.85
C GLY A 98 10.76 -5.42 -20.90
N ASP A 99 11.43 -6.17 -21.78
CA ASP A 99 10.83 -6.92 -22.89
C ASP A 99 9.51 -7.61 -22.49
N ILE A 100 9.43 -8.20 -21.30
CA ILE A 100 8.22 -8.78 -20.69
C ILE A 100 7.03 -7.79 -20.64
N GLN A 101 7.24 -6.56 -20.17
CA GLN A 101 6.19 -5.54 -20.08
C GLN A 101 5.78 -5.03 -21.47
N ILE A 102 6.70 -5.02 -22.44
CA ILE A 102 6.41 -4.70 -23.84
C ILE A 102 5.59 -5.82 -24.47
N GLU A 103 5.98 -7.08 -24.30
CA GLU A 103 5.23 -8.26 -24.73
C GLU A 103 3.83 -8.30 -24.11
N TYR A 104 3.71 -8.01 -22.82
CA TYR A 104 2.44 -7.84 -22.14
C TYR A 104 1.58 -6.76 -22.82
N LYS A 105 2.16 -5.59 -23.08
CA LYS A 105 1.45 -4.48 -23.75
C LYS A 105 1.04 -4.84 -25.18
N ILE A 106 1.87 -5.56 -25.94
CA ILE A 106 1.53 -6.06 -27.27
C ILE A 106 0.35 -7.03 -27.18
N LYS A 107 0.36 -7.94 -26.20
CA LYS A 107 -0.69 -8.95 -26.02
C LYS A 107 -2.01 -8.37 -25.54
N TYR A 108 -1.99 -7.43 -24.59
CA TYR A 108 -3.18 -6.97 -23.88
C TYR A 108 -3.58 -5.51 -24.16
N GLY A 109 -2.77 -4.76 -24.92
CA GLY A 109 -3.02 -3.36 -25.28
C GLY A 109 -2.66 -2.33 -24.20
N GLU A 110 -2.31 -2.77 -22.99
CA GLU A 110 -2.02 -1.93 -21.82
C GLU A 110 -0.80 -2.47 -21.07
N TYR A 111 -0.11 -1.63 -20.30
CA TYR A 111 0.98 -2.12 -19.43
C TYR A 111 0.43 -2.88 -18.22
N PRO A 112 1.20 -3.84 -17.66
CA PRO A 112 0.74 -4.65 -16.55
C PRO A 112 0.59 -3.83 -15.25
N PRO A 113 -0.17 -4.35 -14.26
CA PRO A 113 -0.19 -3.83 -12.89
C PRO A 113 1.21 -3.62 -12.33
N GLY A 114 1.35 -2.70 -11.37
CA GLY A 114 2.62 -2.44 -10.70
C GLY A 114 3.01 -3.53 -9.71
N PHE A 115 2.02 -4.12 -9.05
CA PHE A 115 2.16 -5.14 -8.01
C PHE A 115 0.83 -5.87 -7.80
N ILE A 116 0.81 -6.83 -6.88
CA ILE A 116 -0.41 -7.43 -6.36
C ILE A 116 -0.46 -7.29 -4.84
N VAL A 117 -1.66 -7.38 -4.29
CA VAL A 117 -1.88 -7.65 -2.87
C VAL A 117 -2.38 -9.08 -2.74
N LEU A 118 -1.66 -9.94 -2.01
CA LEU A 118 -1.98 -11.35 -1.85
C LEU A 118 -2.30 -11.66 -0.38
N ALA A 119 -3.43 -12.30 -0.14
CA ALA A 119 -3.84 -12.84 1.14
C ALA A 119 -3.80 -14.37 1.10
N PRO A 120 -2.67 -15.02 1.41
CA PRO A 120 -2.52 -16.46 1.20
C PRO A 120 -3.30 -17.30 2.21
N SER A 121 -3.75 -16.73 3.33
CA SER A 121 -4.60 -17.40 4.32
C SER A 121 -5.58 -16.42 4.96
N GLN A 122 -6.76 -16.91 5.33
CA GLN A 122 -7.71 -16.17 6.16
C GLN A 122 -7.43 -16.35 7.66
N ARG A 123 -6.50 -17.23 8.04
CA ARG A 123 -6.26 -17.59 9.45
C ARG A 123 -5.61 -16.46 10.21
N CYS A 124 -6.15 -16.09 11.36
CA CYS A 124 -5.58 -15.06 12.23
C CYS A 124 -5.60 -15.50 13.69
N ASN A 125 -4.59 -15.12 14.46
CA ASN A 125 -4.54 -15.36 15.90
C ASN A 125 -5.27 -14.28 16.72
N LEU A 126 -5.87 -13.28 16.05
CA LEU A 126 -6.69 -12.23 16.66
C LEU A 126 -8.11 -12.25 16.08
N GLN A 127 -9.02 -11.53 16.73
CA GLN A 127 -10.41 -11.34 16.31
C GLN A 127 -10.80 -9.87 16.43
N CYS A 128 -10.11 -9.00 15.70
CA CYS A 128 -10.31 -7.55 15.82
C CYS A 128 -11.74 -7.12 15.46
N THR A 129 -12.23 -6.12 16.18
CA THR A 129 -13.47 -5.39 15.85
C THR A 129 -13.31 -4.67 14.51
N GLY A 130 -14.33 -4.77 13.65
CA GLY A 130 -14.34 -4.12 12.34
C GLY A 130 -13.33 -4.69 11.32
N CYS A 131 -12.94 -5.96 11.43
CA CYS A 131 -12.00 -6.58 10.49
C CYS A 131 -12.63 -6.79 9.11
N TYR A 132 -12.06 -6.14 8.08
CA TYR A 132 -12.52 -6.25 6.70
C TYR A 132 -12.50 -7.69 6.15
N ALA A 133 -11.50 -8.49 6.55
CA ALA A 133 -11.28 -9.85 6.08
C ALA A 133 -12.13 -10.91 6.83
N GLY A 134 -12.81 -10.53 7.92
CA GLY A 134 -13.54 -11.49 8.73
C GLY A 134 -12.68 -12.61 9.36
N SER A 135 -11.36 -12.45 9.40
CA SER A 135 -10.42 -13.47 9.86
C SER A 135 -10.52 -13.77 11.37
N THR A 136 -10.32 -15.03 11.76
CA THR A 136 -10.24 -15.48 13.17
C THR A 136 -9.32 -16.71 13.27
N ASN A 137 -9.20 -17.31 14.47
CA ASN A 137 -8.50 -18.59 14.61
C ASN A 137 -9.33 -19.79 14.10
N ARG A 138 -10.62 -19.58 13.80
CA ARG A 138 -11.56 -20.59 13.29
C ARG A 138 -11.69 -20.60 11.77
N THR A 139 -11.24 -19.54 11.09
CA THR A 139 -11.18 -19.55 9.63
C THR A 139 -10.14 -20.58 9.20
N VAL A 140 -10.37 -21.24 8.05
CA VAL A 140 -9.50 -22.34 7.58
C VAL A 140 -8.97 -22.15 6.18
N SER A 141 -9.62 -21.30 5.36
CA SER A 141 -9.21 -21.06 3.97
C SER A 141 -7.76 -20.60 3.89
N THR A 142 -6.96 -21.36 3.14
CA THR A 142 -5.53 -21.16 2.94
C THR A 142 -5.17 -21.70 1.56
N LEU A 143 -4.46 -20.89 0.77
CA LEU A 143 -3.94 -21.32 -0.52
C LEU A 143 -2.82 -22.38 -0.32
N PRO A 144 -2.74 -23.42 -1.15
CA PRO A 144 -1.59 -24.30 -1.21
C PRO A 144 -0.30 -23.53 -1.53
N TYR A 145 0.85 -24.00 -1.04
CA TYR A 145 2.14 -23.35 -1.31
C TYR A 145 2.43 -23.25 -2.81
N SER A 146 2.11 -24.29 -3.58
CA SER A 146 2.28 -24.31 -5.03
C SER A 146 1.46 -23.23 -5.75
N VAL A 147 0.29 -22.87 -5.22
CA VAL A 147 -0.56 -21.81 -5.78
C VAL A 147 0.00 -20.44 -5.45
N VAL A 148 0.40 -20.22 -4.19
CA VAL A 148 1.10 -18.98 -3.78
C VAL A 148 2.36 -18.79 -4.62
N ASP A 149 3.18 -19.83 -4.76
CA ASP A 149 4.39 -19.81 -5.56
C ASP A 149 4.11 -19.42 -7.03
N ARG A 150 3.08 -20.01 -7.65
CA ARG A 150 2.68 -19.68 -9.02
C ARG A 150 2.17 -18.24 -9.16
N ILE A 151 1.41 -17.74 -8.19
CA ILE A 151 0.93 -16.35 -8.17
C ILE A 151 2.11 -15.38 -8.14
N ILE A 152 3.11 -15.61 -7.27
CA ILE A 152 4.31 -14.76 -7.22
C ILE A 152 5.13 -14.91 -8.52
N GLY A 153 5.20 -16.11 -9.09
CA GLY A 153 5.79 -16.35 -10.41
C GLY A 153 5.13 -15.52 -11.51
N ASP A 154 3.80 -15.45 -11.57
CA ASP A 154 3.09 -14.61 -12.54
C ASP A 154 3.45 -13.11 -12.38
N VAL A 155 3.61 -12.63 -11.14
CA VAL A 155 4.06 -11.23 -10.91
C VAL A 155 5.47 -11.01 -11.44
N HIS A 156 6.37 -11.95 -11.17
CA HIS A 156 7.77 -11.86 -11.57
C HIS A 156 7.94 -12.00 -13.09
N ASP A 157 7.32 -13.02 -13.70
CA ASP A 157 7.60 -13.47 -15.07
C ASP A 157 6.55 -12.98 -16.09
N VAL A 158 5.29 -12.80 -15.71
CA VAL A 158 4.22 -12.32 -16.62
C VAL A 158 4.08 -10.81 -16.55
N PHE A 159 4.07 -10.24 -15.35
CA PHE A 159 4.01 -8.78 -15.20
C PHE A 159 5.39 -8.12 -15.31
N GLY A 160 6.48 -8.86 -15.11
CA GLY A 160 7.81 -8.28 -15.07
C GLY A 160 7.98 -7.29 -13.91
N ARG A 161 7.38 -7.60 -12.74
CA ARG A 161 7.36 -6.73 -11.55
C ARG A 161 8.07 -7.38 -10.37
N LYS A 162 8.58 -6.52 -9.49
CA LYS A 162 9.41 -6.91 -8.33
C LYS A 162 8.89 -6.36 -7.02
N PHE A 163 7.58 -6.16 -6.93
CA PHE A 163 6.92 -5.71 -5.71
C PHE A 163 5.64 -6.51 -5.49
N VAL A 164 5.50 -7.03 -4.27
CA VAL A 164 4.32 -7.76 -3.82
C VAL A 164 3.97 -7.30 -2.41
N VAL A 165 2.67 -7.11 -2.17
CA VAL A 165 2.15 -6.86 -0.83
C VAL A 165 1.52 -8.15 -0.33
N ILE A 166 1.90 -8.60 0.86
CA ILE A 166 1.27 -9.73 1.55
C ILE A 166 0.39 -9.18 2.69
N THR A 167 -0.82 -9.72 2.78
CA THR A 167 -1.80 -9.44 3.84
C THR A 167 -2.54 -10.74 4.18
N GLY A 168 -3.74 -10.65 4.75
CA GLY A 168 -4.67 -11.77 4.88
C GLY A 168 -4.41 -12.62 6.09
N GLY A 169 -5.48 -12.78 6.89
CA GLY A 169 -5.34 -13.27 8.24
C GLY A 169 -4.16 -12.61 8.95
N GLU A 170 -3.33 -13.42 9.59
CA GLU A 170 -1.97 -13.06 9.99
C GLU A 170 -0.96 -13.78 9.09
N PRO A 171 -0.19 -13.08 8.24
CA PRO A 171 0.74 -13.72 7.29
C PRO A 171 1.73 -14.68 7.92
N PHE A 172 2.25 -14.38 9.13
CA PHE A 172 3.22 -15.26 9.78
C PHE A 172 2.61 -16.56 10.35
N ILE A 173 1.29 -16.76 10.26
CA ILE A 173 0.63 -18.05 10.50
C ILE A 173 0.68 -18.96 9.27
N TYR A 174 0.84 -18.39 8.07
CA TYR A 174 0.76 -19.14 6.82
C TYR A 174 1.76 -20.29 6.80
N LYS A 175 1.22 -21.50 6.66
CA LYS A 175 1.98 -22.73 6.44
C LYS A 175 1.17 -23.63 5.52
N SER A 176 1.82 -24.11 4.46
CA SER A 176 1.24 -25.08 3.52
C SER A 176 2.35 -25.94 2.96
N ASP A 177 2.09 -27.24 2.79
CA ASP A 177 3.04 -28.22 2.24
C ASP A 177 4.42 -28.20 2.93
N GLY A 178 4.43 -27.98 4.25
CA GLY A 178 5.65 -27.89 5.07
C GLY A 178 6.42 -26.57 4.96
N LYS A 179 6.00 -25.64 4.12
CA LYS A 179 6.65 -24.36 3.84
C LYS A 179 5.84 -23.17 4.36
N THR A 180 6.51 -22.03 4.48
CA THR A 180 6.00 -20.76 4.99
C THR A 180 6.22 -19.64 3.98
N LEU A 181 5.82 -18.41 4.32
CA LEU A 181 6.16 -17.24 3.51
C LEU A 181 7.67 -16.93 3.49
N LEU A 182 8.43 -17.33 4.52
CA LEU A 182 9.88 -17.13 4.54
C LEU A 182 10.55 -17.86 3.38
N ASP A 183 10.04 -19.04 3.01
CA ASP A 183 10.51 -19.81 1.85
C ASP A 183 10.18 -19.12 0.52
N ILE A 184 9.04 -18.41 0.43
CA ILE A 184 8.70 -17.58 -0.74
C ILE A 184 9.66 -16.40 -0.84
N PHE A 185 9.90 -15.69 0.26
CA PHE A 185 10.80 -14.53 0.29
C PHE A 185 12.25 -14.91 -0.08
N GLU A 186 12.69 -16.11 0.33
CA GLU A 186 14.00 -16.65 -0.03
C GLU A 186 14.08 -17.06 -1.50
N LYS A 187 13.05 -17.71 -2.05
CA LYS A 187 12.97 -18.10 -3.45
C LYS A 187 12.98 -16.89 -4.38
N TYR A 188 12.18 -15.87 -4.08
CA TYR A 188 12.06 -14.64 -4.86
C TYR A 188 12.86 -13.51 -4.22
N ASN A 189 14.16 -13.73 -4.00
CA ASN A 189 15.04 -12.80 -3.28
C ASN A 189 15.33 -11.47 -3.99
N ASP A 190 14.86 -11.31 -5.22
CA ASP A 190 14.91 -10.08 -6.00
C ASP A 190 13.55 -9.37 -6.11
N VAL A 191 12.51 -9.94 -5.50
CA VAL A 191 11.20 -9.31 -5.29
C VAL A 191 11.18 -8.68 -3.90
N PHE A 192 10.70 -7.44 -3.82
CA PHE A 192 10.45 -6.75 -2.57
C PHE A 192 9.05 -7.07 -2.02
N PHE A 193 8.96 -7.39 -0.73
CA PHE A 193 7.72 -7.73 -0.05
C PHE A 193 7.37 -6.72 1.05
N LEU A 194 6.20 -6.12 0.95
CA LEU A 194 5.57 -5.40 2.05
C LEU A 194 4.59 -6.34 2.75
N VAL A 195 4.69 -6.53 4.06
CA VAL A 195 3.85 -7.50 4.80
C VAL A 195 3.01 -6.79 5.86
N TYR A 196 1.69 -6.71 5.66
CA TYR A 196 0.76 -6.27 6.70
C TYR A 196 0.58 -7.37 7.74
N THR A 197 0.93 -7.09 8.99
CA THR A 197 0.91 -8.06 10.09
C THR A 197 0.39 -7.40 11.36
N ASN A 198 -0.23 -8.18 12.25
CA ASN A 198 -0.56 -7.74 13.60
C ASN A 198 0.67 -7.71 14.53
N GLY A 199 1.85 -8.16 14.06
CA GLY A 199 3.13 -8.08 14.76
C GLY A 199 3.33 -9.13 15.86
N THR A 200 2.27 -9.78 16.34
CA THR A 200 2.33 -10.64 17.54
C THR A 200 3.19 -11.90 17.38
N LEU A 201 3.52 -12.29 16.15
CA LEU A 201 4.36 -13.45 15.83
C LEU A 201 5.80 -13.07 15.39
N ILE A 202 6.16 -11.79 15.44
CA ILE A 202 7.51 -11.34 15.13
C ILE A 202 8.41 -11.54 16.36
N THR A 203 8.91 -12.76 16.49
CA THR A 203 9.92 -13.13 17.49
C THR A 203 11.32 -12.61 17.08
N PRO A 204 12.33 -12.68 17.97
CA PRO A 204 13.71 -12.40 17.60
C PRO A 204 14.22 -13.26 16.43
N SER A 205 13.80 -14.53 16.35
CA SER A 205 14.20 -15.43 15.26
C SER A 205 13.57 -15.03 13.92
N ILE A 206 12.29 -14.65 13.91
CA ILE A 206 11.64 -14.12 12.70
C ILE A 206 12.31 -12.81 12.27
N ALA A 207 12.53 -11.87 13.20
CA ALA A 207 13.20 -10.61 12.90
C ALA A 207 14.61 -10.81 12.32
N GLN A 208 15.38 -11.75 12.88
CA GLN A 208 16.70 -12.12 12.36
C GLN A 208 16.61 -12.70 10.95
N ARG A 209 15.67 -13.62 10.69
CA ARG A 209 15.46 -14.18 9.36
C ARG A 209 15.07 -13.11 8.33
N LEU A 210 14.22 -12.15 8.71
CA LEU A 210 13.86 -11.02 7.84
C LEU A 210 15.08 -10.13 7.53
N SER A 211 15.97 -9.92 8.50
CA SER A 211 17.23 -9.19 8.30
C SER A 211 18.16 -9.90 7.32
N GLU A 212 18.27 -11.23 7.43
CA GLU A 212 19.04 -12.07 6.51
C GLU A 212 18.47 -12.03 5.09
N LEU A 213 17.16 -12.09 4.93
CA LEU A 213 16.47 -12.01 3.65
C LEU A 213 16.69 -10.63 3.00
N GLY A 214 16.42 -9.55 3.73
CA GLY A 214 16.70 -8.16 3.32
C GLY A 214 15.81 -7.63 2.18
N ASN A 215 14.76 -8.37 1.80
CA ASN A 215 13.77 -7.99 0.78
C ASN A 215 12.35 -7.89 1.36
N VAL A 216 12.18 -7.84 2.68
CA VAL A 216 10.89 -7.79 3.35
C VAL A 216 10.83 -6.62 4.32
N THR A 217 9.74 -5.86 4.33
CA THR A 217 9.43 -4.89 5.38
C THR A 217 8.05 -5.16 5.98
N PRO A 218 7.93 -5.35 7.31
CA PRO A 218 6.64 -5.44 7.98
C PRO A 218 5.97 -4.07 8.12
N ALA A 219 4.67 -4.00 7.86
CA ALA A 219 3.79 -2.92 8.28
C ALA A 219 2.96 -3.41 9.48
N ILE A 220 3.37 -3.03 10.68
CA ILE A 220 2.75 -3.53 11.92
C ILE A 220 1.46 -2.78 12.19
N SER A 221 0.38 -3.52 12.36
CA SER A 221 -0.93 -2.94 12.59
C SER A 221 -1.09 -2.45 14.03
N VAL A 222 -1.34 -1.15 14.22
CA VAL A 222 -1.49 -0.49 15.53
C VAL A 222 -2.52 0.64 15.40
N GLU A 223 -3.32 0.92 16.43
CA GLU A 223 -4.45 1.86 16.30
C GLU A 223 -4.25 3.19 17.02
N GLY A 224 -3.21 3.30 17.84
CA GLY A 224 -3.01 4.39 18.77
C GLY A 224 -1.95 3.97 19.79
N TYR A 225 -2.14 4.32 21.05
CA TYR A 225 -1.36 3.77 22.15
C TYR A 225 -1.99 2.47 22.65
N GLU A 226 -1.70 2.07 23.89
CA GLU A 226 -2.19 0.83 24.48
C GLU A 226 -3.72 0.77 24.49
N GLN A 227 -4.39 1.85 24.91
CA GLN A 227 -5.84 1.91 25.01
C GLN A 227 -6.53 1.62 23.66
N GLU A 228 -6.23 2.41 22.63
CA GLU A 228 -6.92 2.29 21.32
C GLU A 228 -6.60 0.96 20.65
N THR A 229 -5.36 0.49 20.79
CA THR A 229 -4.90 -0.75 20.18
C THR A 229 -5.56 -1.95 20.86
N ASP A 230 -5.57 -2.01 22.19
CA ASP A 230 -6.14 -3.13 22.93
C ASP A 230 -7.67 -3.15 22.86
N GLU A 231 -8.34 -1.99 22.86
CA GLU A 231 -9.79 -1.89 22.70
C GLU A 231 -10.27 -2.56 21.42
N ARG A 232 -9.54 -2.35 20.30
CA ARG A 232 -9.92 -2.92 19.01
C ARG A 232 -9.37 -4.31 18.74
N ARG A 233 -8.14 -4.60 19.18
CA ARG A 233 -7.38 -5.79 18.77
C ARG A 233 -7.31 -6.87 19.85
N GLY A 234 -7.68 -6.52 21.08
CA GLY A 234 -7.68 -7.39 22.25
C GLY A 234 -6.59 -7.02 23.25
N LYS A 235 -6.86 -7.26 24.53
CA LYS A 235 -5.97 -6.92 25.65
C LYS A 235 -4.56 -7.50 25.50
N GLY A 236 -3.55 -6.68 25.75
CA GLY A 236 -2.13 -7.01 25.70
C GLY A 236 -1.56 -7.11 24.28
N VAL A 237 -2.30 -6.72 23.25
CA VAL A 237 -1.80 -6.73 21.87
C VAL A 237 -0.81 -5.60 21.64
N TYR A 238 -1.05 -4.42 22.22
CA TYR A 238 -0.10 -3.30 22.14
C TYR A 238 1.29 -3.69 22.64
N ASN A 239 1.39 -4.33 23.81
CA ASN A 239 2.67 -4.77 24.36
C ASN A 239 3.41 -5.76 23.45
N LYS A 240 2.67 -6.64 22.75
CA LYS A 240 3.25 -7.54 21.75
C LYS A 240 3.74 -6.79 20.51
N ILE A 241 3.01 -5.77 20.07
CA ILE A 241 3.40 -4.88 18.96
C ILE A 241 4.70 -4.14 19.32
N MET A 242 4.80 -3.55 20.51
CA MET A 242 6.02 -2.88 20.96
C MET A 242 7.21 -3.83 20.99
N LYS A 243 7.00 -5.08 21.42
CA LYS A 243 8.04 -6.11 21.39
C LYS A 243 8.46 -6.48 19.97
N ALA A 244 7.52 -6.57 19.03
CA ALA A 244 7.81 -6.82 17.63
C ALA A 244 8.68 -5.71 17.01
N MET A 245 8.32 -4.45 17.26
CA MET A 245 9.10 -3.28 16.82
C MET A 245 10.52 -3.30 17.41
N GLU A 246 10.65 -3.61 18.70
CA GLU A 246 11.95 -3.76 19.36
C GLU A 246 12.80 -4.87 18.70
N ASN A 247 12.21 -6.03 18.42
CA ASN A 247 12.89 -7.15 17.76
C ASN A 247 13.39 -6.76 16.36
N LEU A 248 12.56 -6.10 15.56
CA LEU A 248 12.92 -5.64 14.20
C LEU A 248 14.04 -4.60 14.25
N ARG A 249 13.96 -3.64 15.17
CA ARG A 249 14.99 -2.62 15.37
C ARG A 249 16.32 -3.23 15.79
N LYS A 250 16.31 -4.20 16.72
CA LYS A 250 17.51 -4.94 17.13
C LYS A 250 18.13 -5.75 15.98
N ALA A 251 17.31 -6.33 15.12
CA ALA A 251 17.74 -7.05 13.92
C ALA A 251 18.14 -6.12 12.75
N GLY A 252 17.88 -4.81 12.88
CA GLY A 252 18.16 -3.82 11.87
C GLY A 252 17.26 -3.90 10.63
N VAL A 253 16.01 -4.33 10.80
CA VAL A 253 14.99 -4.48 9.74
C VAL A 253 14.13 -3.21 9.70
N PRO A 254 14.05 -2.49 8.56
CA PRO A 254 13.08 -1.41 8.40
C PRO A 254 11.65 -1.93 8.50
N PHE A 255 10.80 -1.21 9.24
CA PHE A 255 9.40 -1.53 9.40
C PHE A 255 8.56 -0.26 9.43
N GLY A 256 7.32 -0.38 9.00
CA GLY A 256 6.32 0.67 9.14
C GLY A 256 5.23 0.29 10.11
N ILE A 257 4.26 1.21 10.24
CA ILE A 257 2.99 0.94 10.90
C ILE A 257 1.84 1.02 9.91
N SER A 258 0.76 0.30 10.23
CA SER A 258 -0.50 0.43 9.55
C SER A 258 -1.58 0.76 10.56
N VAL A 259 -2.26 1.88 10.35
CA VAL A 259 -3.28 2.40 11.26
C VAL A 259 -4.59 2.44 10.51
N THR A 260 -5.66 1.99 11.15
CA THR A 260 -7.00 2.17 10.59
C THR A 260 -7.73 3.25 11.40
N ALA A 261 -7.93 4.40 10.77
CA ALA A 261 -8.72 5.48 11.32
C ALA A 261 -10.18 5.04 11.48
N THR A 262 -10.71 5.31 12.66
CA THR A 262 -12.07 5.04 13.09
C THR A 262 -12.60 6.22 13.90
N SER A 263 -13.89 6.23 14.20
CA SER A 263 -14.47 7.21 15.11
C SER A 263 -13.85 7.19 16.52
N LYS A 264 -13.17 6.10 16.92
CA LYS A 264 -12.60 5.88 18.26
C LYS A 264 -11.18 6.39 18.46
N ASN A 265 -10.36 6.41 17.39
CA ASN A 265 -8.97 6.90 17.46
C ASN A 265 -8.75 8.19 16.66
N TYR A 266 -9.77 8.69 15.96
CA TYR A 266 -9.69 9.89 15.14
C TYR A 266 -9.06 11.08 15.87
N GLU A 267 -9.46 11.36 17.12
CA GLU A 267 -8.95 12.51 17.88
C GLU A 267 -7.45 12.40 18.13
N LEU A 268 -6.97 11.21 18.48
CA LEU A 268 -5.55 10.93 18.61
C LEU A 268 -4.80 11.13 17.28
N LEU A 269 -5.40 10.71 16.16
CA LEU A 269 -4.78 10.87 14.84
C LEU A 269 -4.71 12.33 14.37
N LEU A 270 -5.34 13.28 15.08
CA LEU A 270 -5.17 14.70 14.83
C LEU A 270 -3.94 15.31 15.51
N THR A 271 -3.30 14.58 16.43
CA THR A 271 -2.21 15.12 17.24
C THR A 271 -0.86 14.83 16.57
N GLU A 272 0.06 15.79 16.61
CA GLU A 272 1.39 15.60 16.03
C GLU A 272 2.22 14.62 16.86
N GLU A 273 1.99 14.62 18.18
CA GLU A 273 2.68 13.79 19.17
C GLU A 273 2.56 12.30 18.86
N PHE A 274 1.41 11.87 18.31
CA PHE A 274 1.23 10.50 17.85
C PHE A 274 2.26 10.14 16.78
N TYR A 275 2.46 11.00 15.78
CA TYR A 275 3.39 10.74 14.69
C TYR A 275 4.84 10.84 15.17
N ASP A 276 5.15 11.84 16.00
CA ASP A 276 6.48 12.03 16.59
C ASP A 276 6.90 10.80 17.39
N TYR A 277 6.01 10.26 18.23
CA TYR A 277 6.27 9.05 19.01
C TYR A 277 6.67 7.86 18.12
N TYR A 278 5.89 7.58 17.07
CA TYR A 278 6.15 6.43 16.22
C TYR A 278 7.39 6.60 15.33
N PHE A 279 7.54 7.75 14.68
CA PHE A 279 8.67 7.99 13.77
C PHE A 279 9.97 8.24 14.54
N GLU A 280 9.95 9.09 15.56
CA GLU A 280 11.17 9.49 16.26
C GLU A 280 11.57 8.51 17.36
N GLU A 281 10.65 8.08 18.21
CA GLU A 281 11.01 7.22 19.35
C GLU A 281 11.05 5.75 18.96
N MET A 282 10.05 5.28 18.20
CA MET A 282 9.94 3.86 17.87
C MET A 282 10.78 3.44 16.66
N GLY A 283 11.14 4.39 15.79
CA GLY A 283 11.97 4.15 14.61
C GLY A 283 11.18 3.64 13.41
N VAL A 284 9.90 3.99 13.33
CA VAL A 284 9.03 3.68 12.19
C VAL A 284 9.60 4.30 10.92
N SER A 285 9.54 3.55 9.82
CA SER A 285 10.09 3.93 8.52
C SER A 285 9.06 4.57 7.59
N TYR A 286 7.78 4.21 7.78
CA TYR A 286 6.62 4.69 7.02
C TYR A 286 5.32 4.35 7.74
N MET A 287 4.25 5.08 7.42
CA MET A 287 2.91 4.84 7.94
C MET A 287 1.91 4.67 6.79
N TRP A 288 1.13 3.61 6.85
CA TRP A 288 -0.04 3.40 5.99
C TRP A 288 -1.31 3.65 6.79
N GLN A 289 -2.02 4.72 6.48
CA GLN A 289 -3.33 5.01 7.06
C GLN A 289 -4.43 4.50 6.14
N PHE A 290 -5.34 3.71 6.72
CA PHE A 290 -6.59 3.31 6.11
C PHE A 290 -7.75 3.91 6.89
N GLN A 291 -8.90 4.04 6.26
CA GLN A 291 -10.16 4.30 6.94
C GLN A 291 -10.94 2.99 7.01
N LEU A 292 -11.71 2.78 8.08
CA LEU A 292 -12.55 1.59 8.19
C LEU A 292 -13.58 1.58 7.06
N MET A 293 -13.54 0.53 6.23
CA MET A 293 -14.58 0.21 5.26
C MET A 293 -15.58 -0.77 5.89
N PRO A 294 -16.90 -0.53 5.77
CA PRO A 294 -17.92 -1.35 6.43
C PRO A 294 -18.20 -2.68 5.70
N ILE A 295 -17.16 -3.48 5.48
CA ILE A 295 -17.22 -4.80 4.83
C ILE A 295 -16.69 -5.89 5.78
N GLY A 296 -16.96 -7.16 5.47
CA GLY A 296 -16.65 -8.27 6.38
C GLY A 296 -17.30 -8.07 7.75
N ARG A 297 -16.54 -8.16 8.84
CA ARG A 297 -17.04 -7.80 10.19
C ARG A 297 -17.25 -6.29 10.37
N GLY A 298 -16.64 -5.45 9.52
CA GLY A 298 -16.87 -4.01 9.51
C GLY A 298 -18.29 -3.60 9.16
N LYS A 299 -19.05 -4.48 8.49
CA LYS A 299 -20.46 -4.24 8.14
C LYS A 299 -21.34 -4.01 9.37
N GLU A 300 -20.99 -4.62 10.50
CA GLU A 300 -21.74 -4.47 11.76
C GLU A 300 -21.27 -3.26 12.58
N THR A 301 -20.27 -2.52 12.11
CA THR A 301 -19.61 -1.43 12.85
C THR A 301 -19.58 -0.13 12.04
N PHE A 302 -20.73 0.26 11.49
CA PHE A 302 -20.86 1.52 10.75
C PHE A 302 -20.56 2.76 11.61
N ASP A 303 -20.81 2.67 12.91
CA ASP A 303 -20.48 3.68 13.92
C ASP A 303 -18.97 3.94 14.04
N LEU A 304 -18.13 2.99 13.61
CA LEU A 304 -16.67 3.15 13.57
C LEU A 304 -16.17 3.84 12.31
N VAL A 305 -17.01 3.98 11.28
CA VAL A 305 -16.63 4.64 10.03
C VAL A 305 -16.38 6.13 10.31
N VAL A 306 -15.25 6.64 9.81
CA VAL A 306 -14.90 8.07 9.91
C VAL A 306 -15.88 8.88 9.06
N SER A 307 -16.50 9.93 9.62
CA SER A 307 -17.40 10.84 8.89
C SER A 307 -16.65 11.66 7.83
N PRO A 308 -17.34 12.22 6.83
CA PRO A 308 -16.72 13.12 5.85
C PRO A 308 -15.95 14.29 6.49
N GLU A 309 -16.48 14.97 7.50
CA GLU A 309 -15.79 16.08 8.16
C GLU A 309 -14.51 15.62 8.86
N LYS A 310 -14.58 14.47 9.55
CA LYS A 310 -13.42 13.89 10.21
C LYS A 310 -12.36 13.46 9.19
N ARG A 311 -12.75 12.97 8.02
CA ARG A 311 -11.82 12.70 6.91
C ARG A 311 -11.12 13.96 6.42
N VAL A 312 -11.84 15.07 6.25
CA VAL A 312 -11.22 16.35 5.87
C VAL A 312 -10.25 16.86 6.96
N ALA A 313 -10.57 16.66 8.24
CA ALA A 313 -9.63 16.98 9.32
C ALA A 313 -8.35 16.13 9.25
N LEU A 314 -8.48 14.82 9.00
CA LEU A 314 -7.32 13.93 8.79
C LEU A 314 -6.49 14.32 7.55
N TYR A 315 -7.13 14.80 6.48
CA TYR A 315 -6.42 15.33 5.30
C TYR A 315 -5.50 16.51 5.66
N LYS A 316 -6.00 17.46 6.47
CA LYS A 316 -5.20 18.61 6.92
C LYS A 316 -3.97 18.17 7.72
N VAL A 317 -4.13 17.17 8.58
CA VAL A 317 -3.02 16.59 9.37
C VAL A 317 -2.05 15.86 8.46
N TRP A 318 -2.54 15.04 7.54
CA TRP A 318 -1.71 14.34 6.55
C TRP A 318 -0.81 15.31 5.76
N LYS A 319 -1.33 16.48 5.34
CA LYS A 319 -0.52 17.53 4.71
C LYS A 319 0.62 17.97 5.62
N LYS A 320 0.33 18.37 6.86
CA LYS A 320 1.33 18.82 7.84
C LYS A 320 2.38 17.75 8.12
N VAL A 321 1.96 16.51 8.32
CA VAL A 321 2.84 15.35 8.56
C VAL A 321 3.83 15.17 7.40
N LEU A 322 3.37 15.33 6.16
CA LEU A 322 4.24 15.24 4.98
C LEU A 322 5.14 16.47 4.78
N THR A 323 4.58 17.68 4.87
CA THR A 323 5.28 18.90 4.43
C THR A 323 6.11 19.53 5.54
N GLU A 324 5.61 19.53 6.78
CA GLU A 324 6.25 20.19 7.92
C GLU A 324 7.10 19.18 8.70
N LYS A 325 6.50 18.05 9.10
CA LYS A 325 7.19 17.02 9.90
C LYS A 325 8.12 16.13 9.05
N LYS A 326 7.87 16.05 7.74
CA LYS A 326 8.59 15.19 6.80
C LYS A 326 8.59 13.73 7.22
N TYR A 327 7.41 13.23 7.60
CA TYR A 327 7.17 11.82 7.88
C TYR A 327 6.42 11.15 6.73
N PRO A 328 6.92 10.01 6.20
CA PRO A 328 6.32 9.30 5.08
C PRO A 328 5.05 8.60 5.50
N MET A 329 3.94 9.28 5.24
CA MET A 329 2.59 8.79 5.48
C MET A 329 1.80 8.80 4.18
N ALA A 330 1.17 7.67 3.85
CA ALA A 330 0.11 7.67 2.86
C ALA A 330 -1.21 7.25 3.50
N ASP A 331 -2.22 8.07 3.28
CA ASP A 331 -3.62 7.78 3.56
C ASP A 331 -4.27 7.41 2.23
N PHE A 332 -4.73 6.17 2.09
CA PHE A 332 -5.22 5.65 0.80
C PHE A 332 -6.40 6.44 0.21
N TRP A 333 -7.12 7.22 1.03
CA TRP A 333 -8.26 8.04 0.61
C TRP A 333 -7.96 9.54 0.57
N ASN A 334 -7.02 10.03 1.39
CA ASN A 334 -6.62 11.45 1.40
C ASN A 334 -5.37 11.75 0.57
N SER A 335 -4.59 10.73 0.16
CA SER A 335 -3.35 10.87 -0.63
C SER A 335 -3.56 10.66 -2.13
N GLY A 336 -4.76 10.91 -2.66
CA GLY A 336 -5.09 10.73 -4.09
C GLY A 336 -4.13 11.48 -5.02
N VAL A 337 -3.63 12.65 -4.59
CA VAL A 337 -2.64 13.48 -5.31
C VAL A 337 -1.25 12.83 -5.44
N ILE A 338 -0.89 11.94 -4.51
CA ILE A 338 0.38 11.19 -4.61
C ILE A 338 0.21 10.03 -5.60
N SER A 339 -0.96 9.39 -5.60
CA SER A 339 -1.19 8.14 -6.33
C SER A 339 -1.84 8.31 -7.69
N ASN A 340 -2.17 9.53 -8.14
CA ASN A 340 -3.05 9.79 -9.29
C ASN A 340 -4.41 9.10 -9.14
N GLY A 341 -5.07 9.25 -7.98
CA GLY A 341 -6.37 8.64 -7.69
C GLY A 341 -6.30 7.16 -7.33
N CYS A 342 -7.42 6.43 -7.52
CA CYS A 342 -7.53 5.00 -7.21
C CYS A 342 -6.45 4.15 -7.89
N ILE A 343 -5.75 3.31 -7.15
CA ILE A 343 -4.73 2.38 -7.67
C ILE A 343 -5.21 0.93 -7.87
N ALA A 344 -6.52 0.67 -7.81
CA ALA A 344 -7.12 -0.66 -8.00
C ALA A 344 -7.23 -1.07 -9.49
N TYR A 345 -7.96 -2.16 -9.76
CA TYR A 345 -8.38 -2.63 -11.10
C TYR A 345 -7.24 -3.02 -12.05
N GLY A 346 -6.03 -3.20 -11.52
CA GLY A 346 -4.87 -3.61 -12.30
C GLY A 346 -4.42 -2.58 -13.34
N ARG A 347 -4.67 -1.27 -13.14
CA ARG A 347 -4.10 -0.23 -14.01
C ARG A 347 -2.58 -0.22 -13.94
N HIS A 348 -1.93 0.45 -14.90
CA HIS A 348 -0.48 0.63 -14.86
C HIS A 348 -0.05 1.29 -13.53
N ASN A 349 0.93 0.67 -12.85
CA ASN A 349 1.39 1.03 -11.50
C ASN A 349 0.34 0.92 -10.38
N GLY A 350 -0.82 0.34 -10.65
CA GLY A 350 -1.81 -0.08 -9.67
C GLY A 350 -1.65 -1.54 -9.25
N TYR A 351 -2.71 -2.11 -8.70
CA TYR A 351 -2.74 -3.48 -8.21
C TYR A 351 -4.07 -4.20 -8.45
N ILE A 352 -4.03 -5.51 -8.24
CA ILE A 352 -5.17 -6.40 -8.03
C ILE A 352 -4.99 -7.12 -6.69
N TYR A 353 -6.09 -7.57 -6.08
CA TYR A 353 -6.08 -8.35 -4.84
C TYR A 353 -6.43 -9.81 -5.12
N ILE A 354 -5.76 -10.73 -4.44
CA ILE A 354 -6.05 -12.16 -4.50
C ILE A 354 -6.25 -12.69 -3.08
N ASP A 355 -7.43 -13.24 -2.81
CA ASP A 355 -7.80 -13.76 -1.49
C ASP A 355 -7.33 -15.21 -1.26
N TRP A 356 -7.54 -15.69 -0.04
CA TRP A 356 -7.20 -17.03 0.43
C TRP A 356 -8.02 -18.16 -0.23
N ASN A 357 -9.08 -17.82 -0.98
CA ASN A 357 -9.85 -18.74 -1.81
C ASN A 357 -9.41 -18.69 -3.29
N GLY A 358 -8.45 -17.81 -3.63
CA GLY A 358 -7.96 -17.61 -4.98
C GLY A 358 -8.80 -16.67 -5.82
N ASN A 359 -9.75 -15.93 -5.22
CA ASN A 359 -10.59 -14.97 -5.90
C ASN A 359 -9.76 -13.75 -6.30
N ILE A 360 -9.88 -13.31 -7.55
CA ILE A 360 -9.17 -12.14 -8.05
C ILE A 360 -10.12 -10.93 -8.01
N THR A 361 -9.90 -10.02 -7.07
CA THR A 361 -10.70 -8.80 -6.92
C THR A 361 -9.87 -7.56 -7.31
N PRO A 362 -10.53 -6.42 -7.62
CA PRO A 362 -9.80 -5.20 -7.94
C PRO A 362 -8.99 -4.61 -6.78
N CYS A 363 -9.44 -4.84 -5.55
CA CYS A 363 -8.97 -4.19 -4.32
C CYS A 363 -9.42 -5.01 -3.11
N ALA A 364 -8.64 -5.03 -2.02
CA ALA A 364 -9.00 -5.73 -0.78
C ALA A 364 -10.32 -5.22 -0.16
N PHE A 365 -10.78 -4.03 -0.56
CA PHE A 365 -12.05 -3.44 -0.13
C PHE A 365 -13.20 -3.61 -1.14
N VAL A 366 -12.95 -4.29 -2.26
CA VAL A 366 -13.96 -4.65 -3.27
C VAL A 366 -14.18 -6.16 -3.17
N PRO A 367 -15.14 -6.64 -2.36
CA PRO A 367 -15.32 -8.07 -2.08
C PRO A 367 -16.15 -8.76 -3.18
N TYR A 368 -15.79 -8.50 -4.45
CA TYR A 368 -16.43 -9.07 -5.62
C TYR A 368 -15.38 -9.48 -6.64
N TYR A 369 -15.57 -10.63 -7.29
CA TYR A 369 -14.64 -11.18 -8.27
C TYR A 369 -15.38 -11.75 -9.48
N VAL A 370 -14.68 -11.82 -10.61
CA VAL A 370 -15.14 -12.54 -11.81
C VAL A 370 -14.29 -13.79 -12.01
N ASP A 371 -12.97 -13.62 -11.90
CA ASP A 371 -11.99 -14.68 -12.10
C ASP A 371 -11.48 -15.27 -10.78
N ASN A 372 -11.14 -16.56 -10.80
CA ASN A 372 -10.47 -17.27 -9.72
C ASN A 372 -9.22 -17.97 -10.25
N VAL A 373 -8.10 -17.90 -9.51
CA VAL A 373 -6.79 -18.41 -9.94
C VAL A 373 -6.81 -19.89 -10.27
N TYR A 374 -7.61 -20.72 -9.58
CA TYR A 374 -7.66 -22.16 -9.85
C TYR A 374 -8.24 -22.45 -11.23
N ASP A 375 -9.32 -21.76 -11.59
CA ASP A 375 -9.98 -21.95 -12.88
C ASP A 375 -9.15 -21.36 -14.02
N LEU A 376 -8.53 -20.21 -13.78
CA LEU A 376 -7.61 -19.56 -14.69
C LEU A 376 -6.45 -20.50 -15.05
N TYR A 377 -5.82 -21.08 -14.03
CA TYR A 377 -4.66 -21.94 -14.16
C TYR A 377 -4.97 -23.28 -14.82
N LYS A 378 -6.15 -23.86 -14.57
CA LYS A 378 -6.63 -25.07 -15.28
C LYS A 378 -6.84 -24.83 -16.78
N GLN A 379 -7.22 -23.61 -17.16
CA GLN A 379 -7.41 -23.21 -18.56
C GLN A 379 -6.10 -22.86 -19.28
N GLY A 380 -4.94 -23.00 -18.61
CA GLY A 380 -3.64 -22.58 -19.17
C GLY A 380 -3.47 -21.05 -19.23
N LYS A 381 -4.34 -20.29 -18.56
CA LYS A 381 -4.25 -18.83 -18.45
C LYS A 381 -3.37 -18.41 -17.28
N ASN A 382 -3.06 -17.11 -17.20
CA ASN A 382 -2.28 -16.49 -16.14
C ASN A 382 -2.94 -15.20 -15.63
N LEU A 383 -2.37 -14.58 -14.59
CA LEU A 383 -2.94 -13.35 -14.00
C LEU A 383 -3.14 -12.20 -15.01
N GLY A 384 -2.35 -12.14 -16.09
CA GLY A 384 -2.53 -11.15 -17.15
C GLY A 384 -3.88 -11.27 -17.85
N ASP A 385 -4.38 -12.49 -18.01
CA ASP A 385 -5.70 -12.74 -18.61
C ASP A 385 -6.84 -12.30 -17.68
N ALA A 386 -6.71 -12.49 -16.36
CA ALA A 386 -7.73 -12.07 -15.37
C ALA A 386 -7.88 -10.54 -15.29
N VAL A 387 -6.80 -9.79 -15.49
CA VAL A 387 -6.83 -8.30 -15.55
C VAL A 387 -7.65 -7.79 -16.74
N GLN A 388 -7.99 -8.65 -17.70
CA GLN A 388 -8.75 -8.27 -18.90
C GLN A 388 -10.27 -8.45 -18.80
N SER A 389 -10.78 -8.94 -17.66
CA SER A 389 -12.22 -9.06 -17.44
C SER A 389 -12.93 -7.71 -17.59
N ARG A 390 -14.21 -7.75 -17.97
CA ARG A 390 -15.02 -6.53 -18.15
C ARG A 390 -15.07 -5.70 -16.87
N PHE A 391 -15.14 -6.34 -15.72
CA PHE A 391 -15.11 -5.67 -14.42
C PHE A 391 -13.84 -4.82 -14.23
N MET A 392 -12.67 -5.41 -14.48
CA MET A 392 -11.39 -4.69 -14.37
C MET A 392 -11.29 -3.56 -15.40
N LYS A 393 -11.70 -3.81 -16.66
CA LYS A 393 -11.69 -2.79 -17.73
C LYS A 393 -12.63 -1.62 -17.47
N ASN A 394 -13.83 -1.86 -16.95
CA ASN A 394 -14.76 -0.80 -16.56
C ASN A 394 -14.13 0.09 -15.48
N GLY A 395 -13.49 -0.51 -14.47
CA GLY A 395 -12.81 0.23 -13.41
C GLY A 395 -11.65 1.08 -13.92
N ARG A 396 -10.83 0.53 -14.84
CA ARG A 396 -9.76 1.30 -15.49
C ARG A 396 -10.26 2.41 -16.38
N LYS A 397 -11.36 2.20 -17.10
CA LYS A 397 -12.02 3.26 -17.86
C LYS A 397 -12.48 4.39 -16.94
N TRP A 398 -13.14 4.05 -15.82
CA TRP A 398 -13.54 5.03 -14.82
C TRP A 398 -12.34 5.79 -14.24
N GLN A 399 -11.24 5.10 -13.91
CA GLN A 399 -10.01 5.74 -13.44
C GLN A 399 -9.46 6.74 -14.46
N GLN A 400 -9.41 6.39 -15.75
CA GLN A 400 -8.94 7.28 -16.82
C GLN A 400 -9.85 8.50 -16.98
N ASP A 401 -11.18 8.31 -16.93
CA ASP A 401 -12.13 9.41 -17.06
C ASP A 401 -12.07 10.34 -15.83
N HIS A 402 -11.90 9.77 -14.63
CA HIS A 402 -11.68 10.53 -13.39
C HIS A 402 -10.36 11.30 -13.41
N GLU A 403 -9.27 10.67 -13.86
CA GLU A 403 -7.94 11.29 -13.99
C GLU A 403 -7.88 12.36 -15.08
N LYS A 404 -8.68 12.26 -16.15
CA LYS A 404 -8.80 13.30 -17.18
C LYS A 404 -9.59 14.51 -16.69
N THR A 405 -10.65 14.27 -15.92
CA THR A 405 -11.54 15.34 -15.48
C THR A 405 -11.05 16.03 -14.21
N ARG A 406 -10.28 15.32 -13.36
CA ARG A 406 -9.64 15.81 -12.12
C ARG A 406 -10.55 16.67 -11.23
N LYS A 407 -11.85 16.39 -11.25
CA LYS A 407 -12.85 17.25 -10.60
C LYS A 407 -12.60 17.40 -9.11
N ASN A 408 -12.11 16.34 -8.46
CA ASN A 408 -11.81 16.36 -7.03
C ASN A 408 -10.74 15.33 -6.64
N HIS A 409 -9.53 15.78 -6.33
CA HIS A 409 -8.40 14.92 -5.96
C HIS A 409 -8.55 14.28 -4.57
N LEU A 410 -9.43 14.80 -3.72
CA LEU A 410 -9.71 14.29 -2.38
C LEU A 410 -10.76 13.18 -2.37
N MET A 411 -11.30 12.84 -3.55
CA MET A 411 -12.28 11.80 -3.77
C MET A 411 -11.76 10.71 -4.74
N PRO A 412 -10.62 10.07 -4.45
CA PRO A 412 -9.97 9.17 -5.39
C PRO A 412 -10.63 7.80 -5.56
N CYS A 413 -11.51 7.36 -4.65
CA CYS A 413 -11.90 5.95 -4.51
C CYS A 413 -13.25 5.60 -5.14
N SER A 414 -13.28 4.60 -6.03
CA SER A 414 -14.52 4.18 -6.70
C SER A 414 -15.62 3.67 -5.76
N ILE A 415 -15.25 3.07 -4.63
CA ILE A 415 -16.22 2.41 -3.73
C ILE A 415 -16.54 3.21 -2.46
N ARG A 416 -15.81 4.30 -2.23
CA ARG A 416 -15.94 5.13 -1.02
C ARG A 416 -16.29 6.58 -1.33
N ASP A 417 -15.99 7.02 -2.55
CA ASP A 417 -16.19 8.40 -2.98
C ASP A 417 -17.08 8.49 -4.24
N HIS A 418 -17.36 7.35 -4.89
CA HIS A 418 -18.15 7.25 -6.12
C HIS A 418 -18.99 5.97 -6.16
N TYR A 419 -19.56 5.57 -5.02
CA TYR A 419 -20.17 4.25 -4.83
C TYR A 419 -21.36 4.01 -5.77
N LYS A 420 -22.17 5.04 -6.05
CA LYS A 420 -23.24 4.95 -7.05
C LYS A 420 -22.70 4.57 -8.42
N ASN A 421 -21.66 5.27 -8.89
CA ASN A 421 -21.04 4.95 -10.17
C ASN A 421 -20.44 3.54 -10.18
N PHE A 422 -19.81 3.12 -9.09
CA PHE A 422 -19.32 1.75 -8.95
C PHE A 422 -20.42 0.72 -9.16
N ARG A 423 -21.57 0.92 -8.51
CA ARG A 423 -22.73 0.00 -8.57
C ARG A 423 -23.40 -0.05 -9.93
N GLU A 424 -23.46 1.06 -10.64
CA GLU A 424 -24.19 1.18 -11.90
C GLU A 424 -23.32 0.91 -13.13
N ASN A 425 -22.03 1.26 -13.09
CA ASN A 425 -21.17 1.32 -14.28
C ASN A 425 -19.89 0.47 -14.18
N ILE A 426 -19.36 0.24 -12.97
CA ILE A 426 -18.08 -0.49 -12.81
C ILE A 426 -18.33 -1.97 -12.60
N ILE A 427 -19.06 -2.34 -11.55
CA ILE A 427 -19.35 -3.75 -11.25
C ILE A 427 -20.23 -4.34 -12.34
N THR A 428 -19.97 -5.61 -12.65
CA THR A 428 -20.61 -6.33 -13.76
C THR A 428 -21.58 -7.38 -13.23
N GLY A 429 -22.60 -7.73 -14.01
CA GLY A 429 -23.65 -8.66 -13.57
C GLY A 429 -23.18 -10.09 -13.33
N ASP A 430 -22.01 -10.46 -13.86
CA ASP A 430 -21.33 -11.74 -13.65
C ASP A 430 -20.37 -11.74 -12.45
N ALA A 431 -20.17 -10.59 -11.78
CA ALA A 431 -19.37 -10.51 -10.56
C ALA A 431 -20.04 -11.27 -9.41
N LYS A 432 -19.25 -12.10 -8.72
CA LYS A 432 -19.67 -12.91 -7.58
C LYS A 432 -19.18 -12.27 -6.28
N PRO A 433 -19.98 -12.30 -5.20
CA PRO A 433 -19.52 -11.87 -3.89
C PRO A 433 -18.47 -12.84 -3.34
N GLU A 434 -17.46 -12.31 -2.66
CA GLU A 434 -16.39 -13.08 -1.99
C GLU A 434 -16.95 -13.95 -0.85
N ASP A 435 -17.94 -13.43 -0.11
CA ASP A 435 -18.58 -14.11 1.00
C ASP A 435 -20.08 -13.74 1.15
N LYS A 436 -20.71 -14.28 2.21
CA LYS A 436 -22.12 -14.02 2.52
C LYS A 436 -22.36 -12.54 2.86
N GLN A 437 -21.45 -11.91 3.61
CA GLN A 437 -21.57 -10.52 4.03
C GLN A 437 -21.57 -9.57 2.83
N ALA A 438 -20.69 -9.81 1.85
CA ALA A 438 -20.64 -9.09 0.58
C ALA A 438 -21.93 -9.27 -0.22
N ALA A 439 -22.46 -10.49 -0.30
CA ALA A 439 -23.72 -10.77 -0.99
C ALA A 439 -24.91 -10.00 -0.38
N GLU A 440 -24.96 -9.93 0.94
CA GLU A 440 -25.99 -9.18 1.66
C GLU A 440 -25.81 -7.66 1.52
N ALA A 441 -24.58 -7.14 1.69
CA ALA A 441 -24.28 -5.72 1.53
C ALA A 441 -24.61 -5.21 0.12
N PHE A 442 -24.45 -6.06 -0.90
CA PHE A 442 -24.85 -5.71 -2.26
C PHE A 442 -26.36 -5.48 -2.38
N LYS A 443 -27.19 -6.23 -1.66
CA LYS A 443 -28.67 -6.15 -1.74
C LYS A 443 -29.28 -5.14 -0.77
N ASP A 444 -28.49 -4.67 0.19
CA ASP A 444 -28.93 -3.78 1.25
C ASP A 444 -29.09 -2.33 0.74
N ALA A 445 -30.34 -1.87 0.69
CA ALA A 445 -30.67 -0.51 0.27
C ALA A 445 -30.19 0.56 1.26
N ILE A 446 -30.14 0.24 2.55
CA ILE A 446 -29.63 1.16 3.58
C ILE A 446 -28.13 1.30 3.40
N TYR A 447 -27.40 0.19 3.25
CA TYR A 447 -25.97 0.21 2.93
C TYR A 447 -25.70 1.09 1.70
N PHE A 448 -26.46 0.88 0.63
CA PHE A 448 -26.30 1.67 -0.60
C PHE A 448 -26.49 3.16 -0.34
N GLN A 449 -27.61 3.54 0.31
CA GLN A 449 -27.89 4.95 0.56
C GLN A 449 -26.87 5.58 1.50
N THR A 450 -26.40 4.88 2.53
CA THR A 450 -25.37 5.36 3.45
C THR A 450 -24.07 5.69 2.72
N MET A 451 -23.63 4.83 1.81
CA MET A 451 -22.42 5.08 1.03
C MET A 451 -22.59 6.24 0.05
N VAL A 452 -23.75 6.37 -0.60
CA VAL A 452 -24.04 7.49 -1.50
C VAL A 452 -24.11 8.82 -0.75
N ASN A 453 -24.78 8.85 0.41
CA ASN A 453 -24.83 10.06 1.25
C ASN A 453 -23.44 10.51 1.69
N TYR A 454 -22.54 9.55 2.00
CA TYR A 454 -21.15 9.84 2.32
C TYR A 454 -20.45 10.54 1.16
N ASP A 455 -20.62 10.05 -0.08
CA ASP A 455 -20.05 10.64 -1.30
C ASP A 455 -20.53 12.10 -1.49
N GLU A 456 -21.84 12.34 -1.34
CA GLU A 456 -22.46 13.65 -1.53
C GLU A 456 -22.02 14.68 -0.49
N GLU A 457 -21.93 14.28 0.77
CA GLU A 457 -21.47 15.14 1.86
C GLU A 457 -19.98 15.46 1.72
N LEU A 458 -19.15 14.45 1.41
CA LEU A 458 -17.73 14.66 1.16
C LEU A 458 -17.49 15.59 -0.03
N THR A 459 -18.28 15.47 -1.10
CA THR A 459 -18.21 16.38 -2.26
C THR A 459 -18.36 17.83 -1.82
N LYS A 460 -19.42 18.16 -1.06
CA LYS A 460 -19.68 19.51 -0.57
C LYS A 460 -18.54 20.07 0.29
N LEU A 461 -17.90 19.22 1.08
CA LEU A 461 -16.80 19.61 1.97
C LEU A 461 -15.47 19.81 1.25
N THR A 462 -15.26 19.12 0.12
CA THR A 462 -13.96 19.05 -0.54
C THR A 462 -13.89 19.78 -1.87
N GLU A 463 -15.02 20.13 -2.50
CA GLU A 463 -15.06 20.87 -3.78
C GLU A 463 -14.29 22.18 -3.68
N ASN A 464 -14.62 23.03 -2.70
CA ASN A 464 -13.91 24.28 -2.46
C ASN A 464 -12.41 24.06 -2.16
N ILE A 465 -12.08 23.04 -1.35
CA ILE A 465 -10.67 22.74 -1.03
C ILE A 465 -9.92 22.38 -2.31
N ASN A 466 -10.52 21.53 -3.14
CA ASN A 466 -9.91 21.10 -4.39
C ASN A 466 -9.73 22.25 -5.37
N GLU A 467 -10.72 23.13 -5.51
CA GLU A 467 -10.61 24.31 -6.37
C GLU A 467 -9.49 25.24 -5.90
N HIS A 468 -9.41 25.54 -4.60
CA HIS A 468 -8.42 26.48 -4.08
C HIS A 468 -7.00 25.90 -4.06
N GLU A 469 -6.84 24.60 -3.81
CA GLU A 469 -5.51 23.97 -3.66
C GLU A 469 -5.00 23.29 -4.94
N TYR A 470 -5.87 22.89 -5.86
CA TYR A 470 -5.49 22.05 -7.00
C TYR A 470 -6.10 22.49 -8.33
N SER A 471 -6.93 23.54 -8.40
CA SER A 471 -7.30 24.11 -9.70
C SER A 471 -6.13 24.91 -10.24
N ASP A 472 -5.64 24.51 -11.41
CA ASP A 472 -4.72 25.31 -12.20
C ASP A 472 -5.46 26.58 -12.68
N LEU A 473 -5.61 27.59 -11.82
CA LEU A 473 -5.42 28.94 -12.33
C LEU A 473 -3.99 28.94 -12.83
N LEU A 474 -3.85 28.82 -14.15
CA LEU A 474 -2.65 29.12 -14.91
C LEU A 474 -1.96 30.32 -14.25
N GLN A 475 -1.02 30.07 -13.36
CA GLN A 475 0.00 31.07 -13.05
C GLN A 475 0.79 31.12 -14.35
N GLU A 476 0.40 32.07 -15.20
CA GLU A 476 1.27 32.68 -16.17
C GLU A 476 2.58 32.99 -15.44
N ILE A 477 3.55 32.08 -15.60
CA ILE A 477 4.94 32.39 -15.30
C ILE A 477 5.38 33.30 -16.46
N GLU A 478 5.00 34.57 -16.38
CA GLU A 478 5.82 35.64 -16.94
C GLU A 478 7.10 35.71 -16.09
N ILE A 479 8.17 35.04 -16.54
CA ILE A 479 9.56 35.48 -16.34
C ILE A 479 10.32 35.21 -17.64
#